data_AF-A0A0A0D5N5-F1
#
_entry.id   AF-A0A0A0D5N5-F1
#
_cell.length_a   1.000
_cell.length_b   1.000
_cell.length_c   1.000
_cell.angle_alpha   90.00
_cell.angle_beta   90.00
_cell.angle_gamma   90.00
#
_symmetry.space_group_name_H-M   'P 1'
#
loop_
_entity.id
_entity.type
_entity.pdbx_description
1 polymer ?
#
loop_
_entity_poly.entity_id
_entity_poly.type
_entity_poly.pdbx_seq_one_letter_code
_entity_poly.pdbx_strand_id
1 'polypeptide(L)' 'GTRGFAGVDRTLAPVLRHLADRRTGTADPEEPTGLLTHHLAHDDEGWIFLDGLLSTLTRHPATAWPEADTLFGARR' A
#
# COMPACT_ATOMS: atom_id res chain seq x y z
N GLY A 1 -3.17 22.10 -4.26
CA GLY A 1 -2.41 20.88 -3.91
C GLY A 1 -0.99 21.29 -3.59
N THR A 2 -0.45 20.84 -2.47
CA THR A 2 0.99 20.94 -2.20
C THR A 2 1.71 19.93 -3.09
N ARG A 3 2.86 20.31 -3.65
CA ARG A 3 3.69 19.43 -4.50
C ARG A 3 4.58 18.55 -3.61
N GLY A 4 3.97 17.68 -2.80
CA GLY A 4 4.71 16.87 -1.83
C GLY A 4 3.82 15.87 -1.09
N PHE A 5 4.42 15.14 -0.15
CA PHE A 5 3.76 14.12 0.65
C PHE A 5 2.50 14.66 1.35
N ALA A 6 1.41 13.90 1.30
CA ALA A 6 0.10 14.35 1.77
C ALA A 6 -0.05 14.35 3.30
N GLY A 7 0.97 13.85 4.02
CA GLY A 7 0.95 13.57 5.45
C GLY A 7 0.58 12.11 5.75
N VAL A 8 1.02 11.62 6.91
CA VAL A 8 0.86 10.23 7.34
C VAL A 8 -0.62 9.83 7.36
N ASP A 9 -1.46 10.59 8.06
CA ASP A 9 -2.88 10.22 8.24
C ASP A 9 -3.62 10.13 6.91
N ARG A 10 -3.43 11.11 6.03
CA ARG A 10 -4.11 11.15 4.73
C ARG A 10 -3.66 10.00 3.83
N THR A 11 -2.38 9.65 3.88
CA THR A 11 -1.81 8.59 3.04
C THR A 11 -2.15 7.20 3.58
N LEU A 12 -2.19 7.04 4.91
CA LEU A 12 -2.43 5.75 5.56
C LEU A 12 -3.91 5.40 5.68
N ALA A 13 -4.80 6.38 5.79
CA ALA A 13 -6.24 6.18 5.89
C ALA A 13 -6.84 5.23 4.83
N PRO A 14 -6.57 5.36 3.51
CA PRO A 14 -7.11 4.44 2.52
C PRO A 14 -6.59 3.00 2.69
N VAL A 15 -5.32 2.82 3.08
CA VAL A 15 -4.74 1.49 3.33
C VAL A 15 -5.45 0.82 4.51
N LEU A 16 -5.63 1.54 5.62
CA LEU A 16 -6.31 1.03 6.80
C LEU A 16 -7.78 0.71 6.53
N ARG A 17 -8.45 1.57 5.75
CA ARG A 17 -9.83 1.36 5.31
C ARG A 17 -9.95 0.07 4.53
N HIS A 18 -9.16 -0.12 3.47
CA HIS A 18 -9.22 -1.32 2.64
C HIS A 18 -8.94 -2.60 3.45
N LEU A 19 -7.92 -2.57 4.33
CA LEU A 19 -7.63 -3.71 5.20
C LEU A 19 -8.76 -4.02 6.19
N ALA A 20 -9.45 -2.98 6.69
CA ALA A 20 -10.63 -3.17 7.55
C ALA A 20 -11.79 -3.77 6.76
N ASP A 21 -12.11 -3.20 5.60
CA ASP A 21 -13.21 -3.63 4.74
C ASP A 21 -13.03 -5.09 4.30
N ARG A 22 -11.80 -5.51 3.97
CA ARG A 22 -11.47 -6.92 3.70
C ARG A 22 -11.73 -7.84 4.89
N ARG A 23 -11.34 -7.42 6.11
CA ARG A 23 -11.55 -8.22 7.33
C ARG A 23 -13.03 -8.31 7.74
N THR A 24 -13.84 -7.31 7.39
CA THR A 24 -15.26 -7.25 7.75
C THR A 24 -16.18 -7.71 6.63
N GLY A 25 -15.64 -8.21 5.51
CA GLY A 25 -16.43 -8.70 4.37
C GLY A 25 -17.16 -7.59 3.60
N THR A 26 -16.66 -6.36 3.68
CA THR A 26 -17.18 -5.18 2.93
C THR A 26 -16.42 -4.97 1.62
N ALA A 27 -15.26 -5.62 1.46
CA ALA A 27 -14.52 -5.78 0.21
C ALA A 27 -14.27 -7.28 -0.05
N ASP A 28 -13.84 -7.64 -1.26
CA ASP A 28 -13.44 -9.01 -1.58
C ASP A 28 -12.28 -9.43 -0.66
N PRO A 29 -12.42 -10.50 0.15
CA PRO A 29 -11.36 -10.92 1.06
C PRO A 29 -10.07 -11.29 0.33
N GLU A 30 -10.16 -11.74 -0.92
CA GLU A 30 -9.02 -12.15 -1.75
C GLU A 30 -8.41 -10.99 -2.55
N GLU A 31 -9.04 -9.81 -2.57
CA GLU A 31 -8.51 -8.64 -3.28
C GLU A 31 -7.23 -8.10 -2.60
N PRO A 32 -6.10 -7.95 -3.34
CA PRO A 32 -4.88 -7.39 -2.79
C PRO A 32 -5.03 -5.90 -2.42
N THR A 33 -4.37 -5.47 -1.34
CA THR A 33 -4.21 -4.03 -1.05
C THR A 33 -3.00 -3.49 -1.80
N GLY A 34 -3.21 -2.63 -2.80
CA GLY A 34 -2.14 -1.99 -3.58
C GLY A 34 -1.71 -0.62 -3.04
N LEU A 35 -0.44 -0.28 -3.25
CA LEU A 35 0.10 1.07 -3.06
C LEU A 35 0.49 1.66 -4.42
N LEU A 36 -0.21 2.71 -4.85
CA LEU A 36 0.15 3.47 -6.05
C LEU A 36 1.00 4.67 -5.64
N THR A 37 2.26 4.68 -6.07
CA THR A 37 3.23 5.74 -5.75
C THR A 37 3.75 6.41 -7.02
N HIS A 38 4.30 7.61 -6.89
CA HIS A 38 4.88 8.35 -8.02
C HIS A 38 6.23 8.90 -7.61
N HIS A 39 7.30 8.16 -7.92
CA HIS A 39 8.66 8.45 -7.44
C HIS A 39 9.15 9.87 -7.80
N LEU A 40 8.71 10.44 -8.93
CA LEU A 40 9.04 11.82 -9.32
C LEU A 40 8.38 12.88 -8.42
N ALA A 41 7.38 12.50 -7.64
CA ALA A 41 6.64 13.37 -6.72
C ALA A 41 6.97 13.09 -5.24
N HIS A 42 7.89 12.17 -4.95
CA HIS A 42 8.32 11.91 -3.58
C HIS A 42 9.32 12.97 -3.14
N ASP A 43 8.98 13.66 -2.06
CA ASP A 43 9.92 14.40 -1.22
C ASP A 43 10.50 13.47 -0.13
N ASP A 44 11.41 14.02 0.69
CA ASP A 44 12.07 13.27 1.75
C ASP A 44 11.07 12.65 2.75
N GLU A 45 10.01 13.38 3.09
CA GLU A 45 8.96 12.88 4.00
C GLU A 45 8.20 11.70 3.38
N GLY A 46 7.88 11.77 2.09
CA GLY A 46 7.27 10.66 1.36
C GLY A 46 8.14 9.42 1.33
N TRP A 47 9.46 9.58 1.14
CA TRP A 47 10.41 8.46 1.20
C TRP A 47 10.49 7.86 2.60
N ILE A 48 10.58 8.68 3.65
CA ILE A 48 10.60 8.22 5.05
C ILE A 48 9.31 7.45 5.39
N PHE A 49 8.15 7.97 4.97
CA PHE A 49 6.88 7.31 5.18
C PHE A 49 6.84 5.93 4.50
N LEU A 50 7.26 5.84 3.23
CA LEU A 50 7.26 4.57 2.50
C LEU A 50 8.23 3.56 3.12
N ASP A 51 9.42 3.99 3.54
CA ASP A 51 10.37 3.11 4.23
C ASP A 51 9.77 2.51 5.50
N GLY A 52 9.14 3.34 6.34
CA GLY A 52 8.48 2.89 7.57
C GLY A 52 7.29 1.95 7.31
N LEU A 53 6.44 2.30 6.33
CA LEU A 53 5.28 1.48 5.97
C LEU A 53 5.71 0.13 5.42
N LEU A 54 6.60 0.10 4.43
CA LEU A 54 7.05 -1.12 3.78
C LEU A 54 7.87 -2.01 4.72
N SER A 55 8.70 -1.41 5.60
CA SER A 55 9.41 -2.15 6.65
C SER A 55 8.46 -2.84 7.62
N THR A 56 7.39 -2.16 8.01
CA THR A 56 6.36 -2.73 8.90
C THR A 56 5.61 -3.87 8.23
N LEU A 57 5.12 -3.64 7.00
CA LEU A 57 4.37 -4.63 6.23
C LEU A 57 5.19 -5.88 5.92
N THR A 58 6.46 -5.71 5.51
CA THR A 58 7.34 -6.84 5.17
C THR A 58 7.70 -7.72 6.37
N ARG A 59 7.63 -7.19 7.59
CA ARG A 59 7.88 -7.95 8.83
C ARG A 59 6.60 -8.56 9.44
N HIS A 60 5.42 -8.23 8.92
CA HIS A 60 4.16 -8.68 9.49
C HIS A 60 3.77 -10.07 8.93
N PRO A 61 3.46 -11.07 9.77
CA PRO A 61 3.23 -12.44 9.31
C PRO A 61 1.97 -12.61 8.44
N ALA A 62 1.03 -11.66 8.50
CA ALA A 62 -0.18 -11.66 7.67
C ALA A 62 0.01 -10.96 6.30
N THR A 63 1.23 -10.58 5.92
CA THR A 63 1.52 -9.90 4.67
C THR A 63 2.38 -10.78 3.76
N ALA A 64 2.07 -10.77 2.47
CA ALA A 64 2.86 -11.38 1.43
C ALA A 64 3.06 -10.38 0.28
N TRP A 65 4.20 -10.48 -0.42
CA TRP A 65 4.53 -9.69 -1.59
C TRP A 65 4.62 -10.61 -2.82
N PRO A 66 3.47 -10.95 -3.44
CA PRO A 66 3.47 -11.81 -4.61
C PRO A 66 4.07 -11.09 -5.83
N GLU A 67 4.63 -11.89 -6.74
CA GLU A 67 5.08 -11.40 -8.03
C GLU A 67 3.90 -10.85 -8.85
N ALA A 68 4.15 -9.81 -9.64
CA ALA A 68 3.12 -9.17 -10.46
C ALA A 68 2.42 -10.16 -11.41
N ASP A 69 3.16 -11.11 -11.98
CA ASP A 69 2.63 -12.15 -12.87
C ASP A 69 1.59 -13.02 -12.15
N THR A 70 1.75 -13.26 -10.84
CA THR A 70 0.80 -14.03 -10.01
C THR A 70 -0.48 -13.24 -9.76
N LEU A 71 -0.38 -11.91 -9.62
CA LEU A 71 -1.54 -11.04 -9.38
C LEU A 71 -2.37 -10.77 -10.63
N PHE A 72 -1.71 -10.53 -11.76
CA PHE A 72 -2.38 -10.05 -12.98
C PHE A 72 -2.53 -11.13 -14.06
N GLY A 73 -2.05 -12.36 -13.81
CA GLY A 73 -2.13 -13.45 -14.79
C GLY A 73 -1.35 -13.19 -16.07
N ALA A 74 -0.32 -12.33 -16.00
CA ALA A 74 0.55 -12.02 -17.13
C ALA A 74 1.38 -13.28 -17.47
N ARG A 75 0.90 -14.03 -18.46
CA ARG A 75 1.65 -15.14 -19.06
C ARG A 75 2.79 -14.51 -19.89
N ARG A 76 4.04 -14.83 -19.57
CA ARG A 76 5.16 -14.57 -20.50
C ARG A 76 5.00 -15.38 -21.78
#